data_AF-A0A6C0DFM3-F1
#
_entry.id   AF-A0A6C0DFM3-F1
#
_cell.length_a   1.000
_cell.length_b   1.000
_cell.length_c   1.000
_cell.angle_alpha   90.00
_cell.angle_beta   90.00
_cell.angle_gamma   90.00
#
_symmetry.space_group_name_H-M   'P 1'
#
loop_
_entity.id
_entity.type
_entity.pdbx_description
1 polymer ?
#
loop_
_entity_poly.entity_id
_entity_poly.type
_entity_poly.pdbx_seq_one_letter_code
_entity_poly.pdbx_strand_id
1 'polypeptide(L)'
;MPQSRRAKKSYTITRKLRGGNTRCMFIQPVDNEGLGNELYRYAMGLGALEPDMTLCKLPQQKIQHNPVKNYRRLFNGVMYNRNARVNAAKNVVKSSNTPAEGNGKIPYASWQGYNYVEGAIDKVKDNLIRNEFRKFPERYTFEYDSSTTAFMHIRLKDYEETGWALPFSYYERALEKLFQKSSSIEKVLVVSDNIQKCKDYFHEKQTPKLIFIEGKDELQTLYIMMKCEAGAIISPSTFSSWGAMLGADRKQSKPPIIYPSPWLHFNEDTMNFPDWWIKLPTQAGGERPCIIVDLLPKEGLGNKLSSFAAALIVKEKANLPICIMNSTTPHSTTDYDSLFDAEKIERPANMNSIKNVMKPRTNLSEFSKNIVNYNWSKNTGKNVKITPNLYQHFKSLLPVVSAMKEMLIRNEFGKGEYKPIKDADSCAFMHIRRGDYVTRGWSLPESYFVNALSELSSRSSTIQTIYVFTNEPGFCESHLETWKQKVPSKTIECKTDLNELQTLYMMMQCRGGAILSSSTFSAWGALLGPNENLESVIIYPNEMPHFSGSMNPMSFPDRWVAM
;
A
#
# COMPACT_ATOMS: atom_id res chain seq x y z
N MET A 1 -11.36 19.29 -40.14
CA MET A 1 -11.97 17.96 -40.36
C MET A 1 -10.86 16.91 -40.45
N PRO A 2 -10.85 15.89 -39.57
CA PRO A 2 -10.21 14.62 -39.84
C PRO A 2 -11.28 13.55 -40.10
N GLN A 3 -11.07 12.76 -41.15
CA GLN A 3 -12.01 11.76 -41.66
C GLN A 3 -12.35 10.69 -40.62
N SER A 4 -13.64 10.51 -40.37
CA SER A 4 -14.19 9.46 -39.50
C SER A 4 -13.91 8.07 -40.08
N ARG A 5 -12.98 7.31 -39.48
CA ARG A 5 -12.90 5.86 -39.67
C ARG A 5 -14.18 5.25 -39.10
N ARG A 6 -15.04 4.70 -39.97
CA ARG A 6 -16.21 3.90 -39.57
C ARG A 6 -15.74 2.71 -38.74
N ALA A 7 -16.09 2.69 -37.45
CA ALA A 7 -15.94 1.53 -36.59
C ALA A 7 -16.77 0.36 -37.15
N LYS A 8 -16.14 -0.79 -37.39
CA LYS A 8 -16.81 -2.05 -37.74
C LYS A 8 -17.63 -2.49 -36.52
N LYS A 9 -18.96 -2.41 -36.62
CA LYS A 9 -19.90 -2.94 -35.61
C LYS A 9 -19.75 -4.46 -35.49
N SER A 10 -19.69 -5.00 -34.28
CA SER A 10 -19.79 -6.44 -34.01
C SER A 10 -21.26 -6.86 -34.03
N TYR A 11 -21.60 -7.87 -34.82
CA TYR A 11 -22.98 -8.36 -34.98
C TYR A 11 -23.10 -9.83 -34.53
N THR A 12 -24.11 -10.13 -33.72
CA THR A 12 -24.59 -11.51 -33.46
C THR A 12 -25.59 -11.88 -34.55
N ILE A 13 -25.32 -12.95 -35.31
CA ILE A 13 -26.22 -13.45 -36.37
C ILE A 13 -26.74 -14.83 -35.96
N THR A 14 -28.05 -14.95 -35.78
CA THR A 14 -28.75 -16.23 -35.60
C THR A 14 -29.53 -16.58 -36.86
N ARG A 15 -29.35 -17.78 -37.43
CA ARG A 15 -30.14 -18.25 -38.58
C ARG A 15 -30.48 -19.75 -38.46
N LYS A 16 -31.71 -20.08 -38.84
CA LYS A 16 -32.19 -21.46 -39.07
C LYS A 16 -31.78 -21.87 -40.50
N LEU A 17 -31.01 -22.94 -40.67
CA LEU A 17 -30.61 -23.42 -42.00
C LEU A 17 -31.80 -24.15 -42.65
N ARG A 18 -32.11 -23.84 -43.92
CA ARG A 18 -33.04 -24.67 -44.71
C ARG A 18 -32.33 -25.99 -45.04
N GLY A 19 -32.84 -27.10 -44.52
CA GLY A 19 -32.36 -28.45 -44.83
C GLY A 19 -31.63 -29.19 -43.70
N GLY A 20 -31.54 -28.61 -42.49
CA GLY A 20 -31.02 -29.31 -41.31
C GLY A 20 -31.50 -28.64 -40.02
N ASN A 21 -31.87 -29.44 -39.01
CA ASN A 21 -32.46 -28.97 -37.74
C ASN A 21 -31.52 -28.14 -36.84
N THR A 22 -30.29 -27.84 -37.26
CA THR A 22 -29.30 -27.19 -36.39
C THR A 22 -29.39 -25.67 -36.48
N ARG A 23 -29.66 -25.01 -35.34
CA ARG A 23 -29.54 -23.56 -35.20
C ARG A 23 -28.07 -23.19 -34.97
N CYS A 24 -27.57 -22.20 -35.71
CA CYS A 24 -26.19 -21.75 -35.61
C CYS A 24 -26.09 -20.41 -34.90
N MET A 25 -25.14 -20.28 -33.96
CA MET A 25 -24.65 -19.00 -33.48
C MET A 25 -23.25 -18.73 -34.05
N PHE A 26 -23.09 -17.56 -34.68
CA PHE A 26 -21.81 -17.13 -35.23
C PHE A 26 -21.12 -16.13 -34.31
N ILE A 27 -19.85 -16.39 -34.00
CA ILE A 27 -18.97 -15.42 -33.37
C ILE A 27 -18.12 -14.83 -34.49
N GLN A 28 -18.24 -13.52 -34.71
CA GLN A 28 -17.40 -12.82 -35.67
C GLN A 28 -16.06 -12.49 -34.99
N PRO A 29 -14.93 -13.07 -35.43
CA PRO A 29 -13.61 -12.65 -34.95
C PRO A 29 -13.37 -11.20 -35.36
N VAL A 30 -12.63 -10.45 -34.54
CA VAL A 30 -12.25 -9.08 -34.87
C VAL A 30 -10.79 -9.07 -35.33
N ASP A 31 -10.57 -8.53 -36.53
CA ASP A 31 -9.23 -8.41 -37.10
C ASP A 31 -8.30 -7.64 -36.13
N ASN A 32 -7.11 -8.19 -35.85
CA ASN A 32 -6.07 -7.64 -34.96
C ASN A 32 -6.39 -7.55 -33.45
N GLU A 33 -7.34 -8.34 -32.93
CA GLU A 33 -7.59 -8.41 -31.49
C GLU A 33 -6.72 -9.46 -30.77
N GLY A 34 -6.40 -9.24 -29.48
CA GLY A 34 -5.58 -10.14 -28.67
C GLY A 34 -6.34 -11.38 -28.18
N LEU A 35 -5.61 -12.45 -27.83
CA LEU A 35 -6.21 -13.74 -27.44
C LEU A 35 -7.22 -13.63 -26.29
N GLY A 36 -6.92 -12.80 -25.28
CA GLY A 36 -7.81 -12.62 -24.12
C GLY A 36 -9.21 -12.14 -24.50
N ASN A 37 -9.32 -11.19 -25.43
CA ASN A 37 -10.61 -10.69 -25.90
C ASN A 37 -11.36 -11.71 -26.75
N GLU A 38 -10.64 -12.44 -27.61
CA GLU A 38 -11.21 -13.53 -28.39
C GLU A 38 -11.77 -14.65 -27.49
N LEU A 39 -11.11 -14.94 -26.36
CA LEU A 39 -11.61 -15.87 -25.36
C LEU A 39 -12.89 -15.36 -24.67
N TYR A 40 -12.98 -14.06 -24.33
CA TYR A 40 -14.24 -13.48 -23.81
C TYR A 40 -15.38 -13.61 -24.81
N ARG A 41 -15.15 -13.27 -26.09
CA ARG A 41 -16.15 -13.44 -27.15
C ARG A 41 -16.60 -14.89 -27.26
N TYR A 42 -15.63 -15.81 -27.25
CA TYR A 42 -15.89 -17.24 -27.32
C TYR A 42 -16.74 -17.73 -26.13
N ALA A 43 -16.38 -17.33 -24.91
CA ALA A 43 -17.08 -17.68 -23.69
C ALA A 43 -18.51 -17.15 -23.66
N MET A 44 -18.73 -15.88 -24.03
CA MET A 44 -20.07 -15.31 -24.17
C MET A 44 -20.91 -16.07 -25.20
N GLY A 45 -20.30 -16.47 -26.32
CA GLY A 45 -20.96 -17.34 -27.29
C GLY A 45 -21.33 -18.69 -26.68
N LEU A 46 -20.44 -19.36 -25.95
CA LEU A 46 -20.79 -20.62 -25.28
C LEU A 46 -21.92 -20.46 -24.25
N GLY A 47 -21.96 -19.34 -23.53
CA GLY A 47 -22.99 -19.03 -22.54
C GLY A 47 -24.36 -18.72 -23.14
N ALA A 48 -24.41 -18.24 -24.39
CA ALA A 48 -25.66 -17.90 -25.10
C ALA A 48 -26.22 -19.03 -25.98
N LEU A 49 -25.62 -20.23 -25.96
CA LEU A 49 -26.14 -21.38 -26.72
C LEU A 49 -27.40 -21.95 -26.06
N GLU A 50 -28.51 -22.01 -26.81
CA GLU A 50 -29.68 -22.83 -26.46
C GLU A 50 -29.39 -24.33 -26.71
N PRO A 51 -30.14 -25.28 -26.09
CA PRO A 51 -29.86 -26.71 -26.18
C PRO A 51 -29.79 -27.31 -27.60
N ASP A 52 -30.47 -26.71 -28.58
CA ASP A 52 -30.50 -27.10 -29.99
C ASP A 52 -29.61 -26.21 -30.89
N MET A 53 -28.80 -25.34 -30.27
CA MET A 53 -27.85 -24.47 -30.96
C MET A 53 -26.43 -25.02 -30.92
N THR A 54 -25.71 -24.80 -32.02
CA THR A 54 -24.28 -25.08 -32.12
C THR A 54 -23.52 -23.83 -32.51
N LEU A 55 -22.31 -23.68 -31.99
CA LEU A 55 -21.41 -22.62 -32.43
C LEU A 55 -20.93 -22.90 -33.85
N CYS A 56 -21.10 -21.95 -34.77
CA CYS A 56 -20.73 -22.11 -36.17
C CYS A 56 -19.64 -21.09 -36.56
N LYS A 57 -18.66 -21.54 -37.34
CA LYS A 57 -17.55 -20.71 -37.78
C LYS A 57 -17.77 -20.27 -39.24
N LEU A 58 -17.75 -18.97 -39.52
CA LEU A 58 -17.94 -18.42 -40.88
C LEU A 58 -16.80 -18.83 -41.83
N PRO A 59 -17.05 -19.30 -43.07
CA PRO A 59 -15.99 -19.63 -44.02
C PRO A 59 -15.15 -18.39 -44.31
N GLN A 60 -13.84 -18.57 -44.51
CA GLN A 60 -12.88 -17.49 -44.74
C GLN A 60 -13.42 -16.57 -45.84
N GLN A 61 -13.91 -15.38 -45.51
CA GLN A 61 -13.95 -14.30 -46.51
C GLN A 61 -12.50 -14.00 -46.86
N LYS A 62 -12.20 -13.60 -48.10
CA LYS A 62 -10.85 -13.15 -48.45
C LYS A 62 -10.56 -11.91 -47.58
N ILE A 63 -10.02 -12.13 -46.39
CA ILE A 63 -9.64 -11.08 -45.45
C ILE A 63 -8.38 -10.49 -46.06
N GLN A 64 -8.52 -9.32 -46.69
CA GLN A 64 -7.43 -8.63 -47.39
C GLN A 64 -6.41 -7.97 -46.46
N HIS A 65 -6.55 -8.07 -45.14
CA HIS A 65 -5.61 -7.46 -44.22
C HIS A 65 -5.21 -8.37 -43.05
N ASN A 66 -3.91 -8.69 -43.06
CA ASN A 66 -3.04 -9.20 -42.00
C ASN A 66 -3.20 -10.67 -41.52
N PRO A 67 -2.30 -11.60 -41.93
CA PRO A 67 -2.40 -13.04 -41.66
C PRO A 67 -1.80 -13.50 -40.31
N VAL A 68 -1.41 -12.61 -39.40
CA VAL A 68 -0.39 -12.95 -38.38
C VAL A 68 -0.90 -13.74 -37.17
N LYS A 69 -2.18 -13.67 -36.77
CA LYS A 69 -2.71 -14.40 -35.59
C LYS A 69 -4.10 -14.99 -35.84
N ASN A 70 -4.21 -16.32 -35.94
CA ASN A 70 -5.47 -17.02 -36.17
C ASN A 70 -5.79 -18.00 -35.03
N TYR A 71 -6.61 -17.56 -34.07
CA TYR A 71 -7.04 -18.36 -32.91
C TYR A 71 -8.23 -19.29 -33.18
N ARG A 72 -8.79 -19.30 -34.39
CA ARG A 72 -9.97 -20.09 -34.73
C ARG A 72 -9.80 -21.58 -34.47
N ARG A 73 -8.57 -22.08 -34.52
CA ARG A 73 -8.22 -23.48 -34.21
C ARG A 73 -8.45 -23.85 -32.74
N LEU A 74 -8.44 -22.87 -31.84
CA LEU A 74 -8.65 -23.06 -30.40
C LEU A 74 -10.13 -23.31 -30.06
N PHE A 75 -11.03 -22.78 -30.88
CA PHE A 75 -12.47 -22.77 -30.61
C PHE A 75 -13.17 -23.95 -31.27
N ASN A 76 -14.13 -24.60 -30.60
CA ASN A 76 -14.98 -25.62 -31.22
C ASN A 76 -16.13 -24.96 -32.00
N GLY A 77 -16.51 -25.57 -33.14
CA GLY A 77 -17.67 -25.13 -33.93
C GLY A 77 -17.70 -25.71 -35.35
N VAL A 78 -18.91 -25.84 -35.92
CA VAL A 78 -19.14 -26.42 -37.26
C VAL A 78 -18.74 -25.40 -38.34
N MET A 79 -17.98 -25.85 -39.35
CA MET A 79 -17.60 -25.03 -40.50
C MET A 79 -18.82 -24.81 -41.40
N TYR A 80 -19.22 -23.55 -41.58
CA TYR A 80 -20.29 -23.21 -42.52
C TYR A 80 -19.76 -23.13 -43.96
N ASN A 81 -20.42 -23.76 -44.94
CA ASN A 81 -20.01 -23.74 -46.35
C ASN A 81 -20.83 -22.72 -47.17
N ARG A 82 -20.18 -21.97 -48.07
CA ARG A 82 -20.65 -20.71 -48.70
C ARG A 82 -21.86 -20.82 -49.65
N ASN A 83 -22.29 -22.01 -50.05
CA ASN A 83 -23.30 -22.15 -51.13
C ASN A 83 -24.74 -21.77 -50.71
N ALA A 84 -24.99 -21.47 -49.44
CA ALA A 84 -26.28 -20.96 -48.99
C ALA A 84 -26.28 -19.42 -49.00
N ARG A 85 -26.99 -18.82 -49.97
CA ARG A 85 -27.22 -17.36 -50.11
C ARG A 85 -27.54 -16.72 -48.75
N VAL A 86 -26.70 -15.78 -48.33
CA VAL A 86 -26.86 -15.00 -47.10
C VAL A 86 -27.75 -13.80 -47.41
N ASN A 87 -29.07 -13.97 -47.31
CA ASN A 87 -29.97 -12.82 -47.17
C ASN A 87 -29.94 -12.43 -45.68
N ALA A 88 -29.39 -11.24 -45.40
CA ALA A 88 -29.32 -10.68 -44.05
C ALA A 88 -30.74 -10.40 -43.53
N ALA A 89 -31.33 -11.34 -42.79
CA ALA A 89 -32.55 -11.10 -42.05
C ALA A 89 -32.21 -10.37 -40.74
N LYS A 90 -32.89 -9.25 -40.50
CA LYS A 90 -32.75 -8.29 -39.39
C LYS A 90 -33.19 -8.83 -38.02
N ASN A 91 -32.88 -10.08 -37.67
CA ASN A 91 -33.21 -10.62 -36.35
C ASN A 91 -31.93 -10.75 -35.51
N VAL A 92 -31.49 -9.61 -34.99
CA VAL A 92 -30.51 -9.53 -33.91
C VAL A 92 -31.22 -9.98 -32.65
N VAL A 93 -30.92 -11.19 -32.17
CA VAL A 93 -31.30 -11.56 -30.80
C VAL A 93 -30.38 -10.75 -29.89
N LYS A 94 -30.90 -9.65 -29.34
CA LYS A 94 -30.42 -9.14 -28.05
C LYS A 94 -30.69 -10.28 -27.08
N SER A 95 -29.67 -10.98 -26.59
CA SER A 95 -29.92 -11.81 -25.42
C SER A 95 -30.29 -10.82 -24.30
N SER A 96 -31.26 -11.17 -23.46
CA SER A 96 -31.66 -10.37 -22.29
C SER A 96 -30.50 -10.11 -21.32
N ASN A 97 -29.36 -10.78 -21.50
CA ASN A 97 -28.11 -10.62 -20.75
C ASN A 97 -27.00 -9.89 -21.53
N THR A 98 -27.27 -9.43 -22.76
CA THR A 98 -26.39 -8.48 -23.46
C THR A 98 -26.88 -7.06 -23.17
N PRO A 99 -26.05 -6.19 -22.56
CA PRO A 99 -26.43 -4.80 -22.35
C PRO A 99 -26.76 -4.18 -23.70
N ALA A 100 -28.00 -3.75 -23.87
CA ALA A 100 -28.37 -3.07 -25.09
C ALA A 100 -29.32 -1.93 -24.78
N GLU A 101 -28.78 -0.71 -24.65
CA GLU A 101 -29.57 0.49 -24.84
C GLU A 101 -28.75 1.70 -25.29
N GLY A 102 -29.36 2.48 -26.20
CA GLY A 102 -29.12 3.90 -26.40
C GLY A 102 -27.75 4.34 -26.95
N ASN A 103 -27.71 4.75 -28.21
CA ASN A 103 -26.76 5.75 -28.72
C ASN A 103 -25.24 5.46 -28.65
N GLY A 104 -24.84 4.22 -28.95
CA GLY A 104 -23.64 4.01 -29.78
C GLY A 104 -22.26 4.21 -29.15
N LYS A 105 -22.08 4.06 -27.82
CA LYS A 105 -20.77 3.77 -27.22
C LYS A 105 -20.90 2.83 -26.02
N ILE A 106 -20.49 1.58 -26.17
CA ILE A 106 -20.21 0.67 -25.06
C ILE A 106 -18.75 0.91 -24.65
N PRO A 107 -18.43 1.23 -23.37
CA PRO A 107 -17.05 1.29 -22.91
C PRO A 107 -16.37 -0.07 -23.14
N TYR A 108 -15.12 -0.06 -23.62
CA TYR A 108 -14.38 -1.26 -24.03
C TYR A 108 -14.37 -2.39 -22.96
N ALA A 109 -14.54 -2.05 -21.67
CA ALA A 109 -14.47 -2.96 -20.53
C ALA A 109 -15.83 -3.58 -20.09
N SER A 110 -16.99 -3.08 -20.52
CA SER A 110 -18.28 -3.48 -19.89
C SER A 110 -18.84 -4.84 -20.36
N TRP A 111 -18.29 -5.42 -21.43
CA TRP A 111 -18.61 -6.79 -21.90
C TRP A 111 -17.57 -7.83 -21.46
N GLN A 112 -16.52 -7.40 -20.78
CA GLN A 112 -15.42 -8.25 -20.31
C GLN A 112 -15.61 -8.67 -18.85
N GLY A 113 -16.81 -8.46 -18.28
CA GLY A 113 -17.13 -8.85 -16.91
C GLY A 113 -17.10 -10.37 -16.71
N TYR A 114 -16.54 -10.79 -15.59
CA TYR A 114 -16.47 -12.17 -15.14
C TYR A 114 -17.86 -12.83 -15.09
N ASN A 115 -18.86 -12.12 -14.60
CA ASN A 115 -20.26 -12.56 -14.53
C ASN A 115 -20.86 -12.98 -15.89
N TYR A 116 -20.34 -12.45 -17.01
CA TYR A 116 -20.81 -12.84 -18.35
C TYR A 116 -20.19 -14.13 -18.86
N VAL A 117 -19.07 -14.58 -18.28
CA VAL A 117 -18.29 -15.73 -18.78
C VAL A 117 -18.19 -16.87 -17.79
N GLU A 118 -18.51 -16.65 -16.51
CA GLU A 118 -18.39 -17.62 -15.42
C GLU A 118 -18.86 -19.03 -15.80
N GLY A 119 -20.11 -19.17 -16.27
CA GLY A 119 -20.71 -20.45 -16.65
C GLY A 119 -20.10 -21.13 -17.87
N ALA A 120 -19.17 -20.48 -18.58
CA ALA A 120 -18.49 -21.00 -19.77
C ALA A 120 -17.00 -21.29 -19.54
N ILE A 121 -16.40 -20.88 -18.42
CA ILE A 121 -14.95 -20.97 -18.20
C ILE A 121 -14.43 -22.41 -18.33
N ASP A 122 -15.10 -23.39 -17.72
CA ASP A 122 -14.67 -24.80 -17.80
C ASP A 122 -14.76 -25.36 -19.22
N LYS A 123 -15.82 -25.01 -19.97
CA LYS A 123 -15.93 -25.38 -21.38
C LYS A 123 -14.83 -24.76 -22.23
N VAL A 124 -14.44 -23.52 -21.94
CA VAL A 124 -13.30 -22.86 -22.60
C VAL A 124 -12.01 -23.60 -22.29
N LYS A 125 -11.77 -23.93 -21.01
CA LYS A 125 -10.60 -24.71 -20.56
C LYS A 125 -10.50 -26.05 -21.28
N ASP A 126 -11.59 -26.82 -21.31
CA ASP A 126 -11.63 -28.12 -21.98
C ASP A 126 -11.34 -28.02 -23.48
N ASN A 127 -11.87 -26.98 -24.14
CA ASN A 127 -11.64 -26.77 -25.56
C ASN A 127 -10.19 -26.36 -25.85
N LEU A 128 -9.58 -25.53 -25.01
CA LEU A 128 -8.16 -25.20 -25.10
C LEU A 128 -7.28 -26.44 -24.92
N ILE A 129 -7.58 -27.28 -23.92
CA ILE A 129 -6.89 -28.54 -23.67
C ILE A 129 -7.00 -29.47 -24.88
N ARG A 130 -8.24 -29.73 -25.34
CA ARG A 130 -8.51 -30.63 -26.46
C ARG A 130 -7.87 -30.16 -27.76
N ASN A 131 -7.94 -28.89 -28.07
CA ASN A 131 -7.54 -28.39 -29.39
C ASN A 131 -6.05 -28.06 -29.46
N GLU A 132 -5.46 -27.63 -28.35
CA GLU A 132 -4.10 -27.12 -28.35
C GLU A 132 -3.22 -27.62 -27.20
N PHE A 133 -3.63 -27.43 -25.93
CA PHE A 133 -2.71 -27.65 -24.81
C PHE A 133 -2.36 -29.11 -24.54
N ARG A 134 -3.16 -30.09 -25.01
CA ARG A 134 -2.77 -31.51 -24.93
C ARG A 134 -1.48 -31.84 -25.69
N LYS A 135 -1.11 -31.01 -26.67
CA LYS A 135 0.13 -31.16 -27.46
C LYS A 135 1.34 -30.55 -26.75
N PHE A 136 1.12 -29.80 -25.67
CA PHE A 136 2.17 -29.03 -25.02
C PHE A 136 3.06 -29.92 -24.16
N PRO A 137 2.58 -30.87 -23.33
CA PRO A 137 3.47 -31.74 -22.55
C PRO A 137 4.52 -32.49 -23.38
N GLU A 138 4.22 -32.83 -24.63
CA GLU A 138 5.16 -33.49 -25.56
C GLU A 138 6.20 -32.52 -26.16
N ARG A 139 5.94 -31.21 -26.10
CA ARG A 139 6.74 -30.15 -26.76
C ARG A 139 7.32 -29.12 -25.78
N TYR A 140 6.81 -29.11 -24.55
CA TYR A 140 7.05 -28.11 -23.51
C TYR A 140 6.60 -28.66 -22.15
N THR A 141 7.56 -29.01 -21.29
CA THR A 141 7.31 -29.46 -19.93
C THR A 141 7.09 -28.25 -19.01
N PHE A 142 6.03 -28.28 -18.21
CA PHE A 142 5.87 -27.36 -17.07
C PHE A 142 6.66 -27.94 -15.91
N GLU A 143 7.77 -27.31 -15.55
CA GLU A 143 8.79 -27.85 -14.64
C GLU A 143 8.57 -27.44 -13.17
N TYR A 144 7.45 -26.79 -12.87
CA TYR A 144 7.14 -26.27 -11.54
C TYR A 144 6.01 -27.06 -10.89
N ASP A 145 6.01 -27.14 -9.56
CA ASP A 145 4.87 -27.67 -8.82
C ASP A 145 3.72 -26.66 -8.91
N SER A 146 2.62 -27.08 -9.54
CA SER A 146 1.44 -26.25 -9.74
C SER A 146 0.86 -25.75 -8.41
N SER A 147 0.94 -26.57 -7.35
CA SER A 147 0.30 -26.31 -6.05
C SER A 147 1.04 -25.29 -5.18
N THR A 148 2.32 -25.03 -5.46
CA THR A 148 3.16 -24.04 -4.74
C THR A 148 3.61 -22.88 -5.62
N THR A 149 3.21 -22.86 -6.89
CA THR A 149 3.61 -21.85 -7.88
C THR A 149 2.46 -20.90 -8.22
N ALA A 150 2.72 -19.60 -8.09
CA ALA A 150 1.84 -18.51 -8.53
C ALA A 150 2.42 -17.84 -9.80
N PHE A 151 1.63 -17.01 -10.48
CA PHE A 151 2.14 -16.16 -11.56
C PHE A 151 1.90 -14.68 -11.28
N MET A 152 2.73 -13.82 -11.88
CA MET A 152 2.56 -12.38 -11.92
C MET A 152 2.65 -11.90 -13.37
N HIS A 153 1.57 -11.31 -13.88
CA HIS A 153 1.54 -10.75 -15.23
C HIS A 153 1.69 -9.24 -15.22
N ILE A 154 2.69 -8.74 -15.94
CA ILE A 154 2.99 -7.32 -16.09
C ILE A 154 2.83 -6.95 -17.57
N ARG A 155 1.91 -6.03 -17.88
CA ARG A 155 1.67 -5.55 -19.25
C ARG A 155 2.29 -4.17 -19.41
N LEU A 156 3.29 -4.05 -20.28
CA LEU A 156 4.09 -2.84 -20.41
C LEU A 156 3.98 -2.23 -21.80
N LYS A 157 4.28 -2.95 -22.89
CA LYS A 157 4.55 -2.33 -24.21
C LYS A 157 3.46 -1.36 -24.70
N ASP A 158 2.31 -1.88 -25.14
CA ASP A 158 1.18 -1.08 -25.63
C ASP A 158 0.55 -0.22 -24.51
N TYR A 159 0.78 -0.59 -23.25
CA TYR A 159 0.23 0.07 -22.08
C TYR A 159 1.05 1.31 -21.66
N GLU A 160 2.35 1.33 -21.93
CA GLU A 160 3.21 2.49 -21.69
C GLU A 160 2.89 3.60 -22.69
N GLU A 161 2.68 3.25 -23.96
CA GLU A 161 2.28 4.20 -25.01
C GLU A 161 0.91 4.83 -24.72
N THR A 162 -0.01 4.08 -24.12
CA THR A 162 -1.38 4.53 -23.81
C THR A 162 -1.54 5.07 -22.38
N GLY A 163 -0.49 5.02 -21.56
CA GLY A 163 -0.53 5.40 -20.15
C GLY A 163 -1.36 4.46 -19.27
N TRP A 164 -1.63 3.24 -19.71
CA TRP A 164 -2.37 2.20 -18.99
C TRP A 164 -1.48 1.27 -18.17
N ALA A 165 -0.16 1.37 -18.33
CA ALA A 165 0.80 0.55 -17.59
C ALA A 165 0.70 0.86 -16.09
N LEU A 166 0.59 -0.20 -15.27
CA LEU A 166 0.61 -0.05 -13.83
C LEU A 166 2.03 0.25 -13.35
N PRO A 167 2.19 1.09 -12.30
CA PRO A 167 3.49 1.33 -11.70
C PRO A 167 4.03 0.03 -11.06
N PHE A 168 5.35 -0.13 -11.02
CA PHE A 168 5.97 -1.30 -10.37
C PHE A 168 5.61 -1.43 -8.88
N SER A 169 5.35 -0.31 -8.19
CA SER A 169 4.87 -0.27 -6.80
C SER A 169 3.50 -0.93 -6.58
N TYR A 170 2.67 -1.09 -7.61
CA TYR A 170 1.49 -1.94 -7.52
C TYR A 170 1.87 -3.41 -7.37
N TYR A 171 2.83 -3.87 -8.18
CA TYR A 171 3.24 -5.28 -8.19
C TYR A 171 4.01 -5.65 -6.91
N GLU A 172 4.79 -4.73 -6.33
CA GLU A 172 5.41 -4.92 -5.02
C GLU A 172 4.37 -5.15 -3.92
N ARG A 173 3.38 -4.25 -3.80
CA ARG A 173 2.27 -4.41 -2.83
C ARG A 173 1.44 -5.67 -3.11
N ALA A 174 1.28 -6.02 -4.38
CA ALA A 174 0.59 -7.25 -4.75
C ALA A 174 1.38 -8.49 -4.30
N LEU A 175 2.71 -8.51 -4.45
CA LEU A 175 3.56 -9.59 -3.97
C LEU A 175 3.51 -9.71 -2.44
N GLU A 176 3.62 -8.60 -1.71
CA GLU A 176 3.46 -8.59 -0.25
C GLU A 176 2.11 -9.18 0.16
N LYS A 177 1.03 -8.76 -0.51
CA LYS A 177 -0.31 -9.25 -0.22
C LYS A 177 -0.48 -10.72 -0.57
N LEU A 178 0.15 -11.19 -1.65
CA LEU A 178 0.13 -12.57 -2.10
C LEU A 178 0.77 -13.48 -1.05
N PHE A 179 1.99 -13.13 -0.61
CA PHE A 179 2.74 -13.91 0.38
C PHE A 179 2.12 -13.82 1.79
N GLN A 180 1.49 -12.69 2.15
CA GLN A 180 0.71 -12.58 3.38
C GLN A 180 -0.47 -13.56 3.40
N LYS A 181 -1.10 -13.80 2.24
CA LYS A 181 -2.31 -14.62 2.12
C LYS A 181 -2.03 -16.10 1.92
N SER A 182 -0.86 -16.46 1.43
CA SER A 182 -0.47 -17.85 1.26
C SER A 182 1.02 -18.05 1.51
N SER A 183 1.34 -18.72 2.60
CA SER A 183 2.71 -19.14 2.93
C SER A 183 3.18 -20.34 2.09
N SER A 184 2.29 -21.05 1.41
CA SER A 184 2.62 -22.20 0.56
C SER A 184 3.22 -21.81 -0.80
N ILE A 185 3.25 -20.51 -1.12
CA ILE A 185 3.81 -20.02 -2.38
C ILE A 185 5.34 -20.01 -2.26
N GLU A 186 5.97 -20.90 -3.02
CA GLU A 186 7.42 -21.03 -3.12
C GLU A 186 8.00 -20.17 -4.25
N LYS A 187 7.26 -20.03 -5.35
CA LYS A 187 7.71 -19.36 -6.59
C LYS A 187 6.60 -18.52 -7.20
N VAL A 188 6.99 -17.38 -7.77
CA VAL A 188 6.12 -16.53 -8.59
C VAL A 188 6.73 -16.38 -9.98
N LEU A 189 6.05 -16.92 -10.98
CA LEU A 189 6.47 -16.83 -12.38
C LEU A 189 6.08 -15.47 -12.96
N VAL A 190 7.07 -14.66 -13.31
CA VAL A 190 6.86 -13.33 -13.91
C VAL A 190 6.75 -13.48 -15.42
N VAL A 191 5.59 -13.08 -15.96
CA VAL A 191 5.31 -13.05 -17.39
C VAL A 191 5.03 -11.62 -17.82
N SER A 192 5.70 -11.17 -18.88
CA SER A 192 5.59 -9.79 -19.35
C SER A 192 5.88 -9.71 -20.85
N ASP A 193 5.26 -8.74 -21.51
CA ASP A 193 5.58 -8.41 -22.90
C ASP A 193 6.90 -7.61 -23.01
N ASN A 194 7.43 -7.10 -21.90
CA ASN A 194 8.77 -6.54 -21.76
C ASN A 194 9.45 -7.12 -20.50
N ILE A 195 9.91 -8.37 -20.60
CA ILE A 195 10.50 -9.11 -19.49
C ILE A 195 11.84 -8.51 -19.00
N GLN A 196 12.61 -7.89 -19.90
CA GLN A 196 13.89 -7.27 -19.55
C GLN A 196 13.67 -6.11 -18.57
N LYS A 197 12.71 -5.23 -18.83
CA LYS A 197 12.36 -4.13 -17.92
C LYS A 197 11.91 -4.62 -16.54
N CYS A 198 11.23 -5.76 -16.48
CA CYS A 198 10.87 -6.38 -15.21
C CYS A 198 12.10 -6.90 -14.46
N LYS A 199 13.04 -7.57 -15.16
CA LYS A 199 14.30 -8.05 -14.56
C LYS A 199 15.11 -6.89 -14.00
N ASP A 200 15.29 -5.83 -14.79
CA ASP A 200 16.07 -4.65 -14.39
C ASP A 200 15.53 -4.07 -13.06
N TYR A 201 14.21 -3.90 -12.96
CA TYR A 201 13.56 -3.39 -11.75
C TYR A 201 13.68 -4.35 -10.54
N PHE A 202 13.32 -5.62 -10.71
CA PHE A 202 13.20 -6.56 -9.58
C PHE A 202 14.54 -7.16 -9.13
N HIS A 203 15.55 -7.23 -10.01
CA HIS A 203 16.90 -7.61 -9.62
C HIS A 203 17.55 -6.56 -8.73
N GLU A 204 17.38 -5.26 -9.03
CA GLU A 204 17.86 -4.17 -8.18
C GLU A 204 17.28 -4.26 -6.76
N LYS A 205 16.02 -4.68 -6.65
CA LYS A 205 15.30 -4.84 -5.38
C LYS A 205 15.55 -6.15 -4.64
N GLN A 206 16.32 -7.08 -5.22
CA GLN A 206 16.60 -8.41 -4.66
C GLN A 206 15.33 -9.17 -4.19
N THR A 207 14.23 -9.05 -4.93
CA THR A 207 12.94 -9.65 -4.52
C THR A 207 12.99 -11.18 -4.61
N PRO A 208 12.86 -11.91 -3.48
CA PRO A 208 13.00 -13.37 -3.48
C PRO A 208 11.81 -14.05 -4.18
N LYS A 209 12.01 -15.31 -4.61
CA LYS A 209 10.99 -16.21 -5.20
C LYS A 209 10.50 -15.86 -6.60
N LEU A 210 11.03 -14.82 -7.26
CA LEU A 210 10.63 -14.46 -8.63
C LEU A 210 11.40 -15.26 -9.69
N ILE A 211 10.68 -15.78 -10.69
CA ILE A 211 11.25 -16.49 -11.84
C ILE A 211 10.75 -15.84 -13.12
N PHE A 212 11.64 -15.30 -13.94
CA PHE A 212 11.28 -14.60 -15.18
C PHE A 212 11.14 -15.57 -16.35
N ILE A 213 9.97 -15.59 -16.98
CA ILE A 213 9.65 -16.49 -18.10
C ILE A 213 9.96 -15.82 -19.43
N GLU A 214 10.85 -16.43 -20.23
CA GLU A 214 11.33 -15.90 -21.51
C GLU A 214 11.10 -16.84 -22.68
N GLY A 215 11.10 -16.27 -23.89
CA GLY A 215 11.03 -17.03 -25.14
C GLY A 215 9.74 -17.82 -25.34
N LYS A 216 8.65 -17.45 -24.65
CA LYS A 216 7.33 -18.09 -24.78
C LYS A 216 6.41 -17.28 -25.67
N ASP A 217 5.72 -17.98 -26.56
CA ASP A 217 4.61 -17.39 -27.30
C ASP A 217 3.38 -17.18 -26.40
N GLU A 218 2.36 -16.51 -26.94
CA GLU A 218 1.15 -16.16 -26.18
C GLU A 218 0.35 -17.38 -25.69
N LEU A 219 0.34 -18.49 -26.44
CA LEU A 219 -0.36 -19.71 -26.03
C LEU A 219 0.43 -20.48 -24.98
N GLN A 220 1.74 -20.56 -25.12
CA GLN A 220 2.65 -21.11 -24.12
C GLN A 220 2.54 -20.31 -22.81
N THR A 221 2.51 -18.99 -22.88
CA THR A 221 2.36 -18.10 -21.72
C THR A 221 1.01 -18.32 -21.03
N LEU A 222 -0.09 -18.40 -21.79
CA LEU A 222 -1.41 -18.69 -21.22
C LEU A 222 -1.45 -20.08 -20.55
N TYR A 223 -0.83 -21.08 -21.17
CA TYR A 223 -0.71 -22.42 -20.59
C TYR A 223 0.06 -22.41 -19.26
N ILE A 224 1.17 -21.67 -19.19
CA ILE A 224 1.97 -21.50 -17.95
C ILE A 224 1.13 -20.83 -16.86
N MET A 225 0.44 -19.73 -17.16
CA MET A 225 -0.43 -19.05 -16.19
C MET A 225 -1.56 -19.97 -15.70
N MET A 226 -2.17 -20.75 -16.60
CA MET A 226 -3.20 -21.74 -16.25
C MET A 226 -2.68 -22.84 -15.30
N LYS A 227 -1.40 -23.21 -15.41
CA LYS A 227 -0.76 -24.23 -14.57
C LYS A 227 -0.35 -23.73 -13.18
N CYS A 228 -0.37 -22.42 -12.95
CA CYS A 228 -0.10 -21.84 -11.63
C CYS A 228 -1.38 -21.89 -10.78
N GLU A 229 -1.42 -22.79 -9.80
CA GLU A 229 -2.61 -23.05 -8.98
C GLU A 229 -2.50 -22.43 -7.57
N ALA A 230 -1.32 -21.94 -7.16
CA ALA A 230 -1.11 -21.40 -5.81
C ALA A 230 -1.54 -19.94 -5.64
N GLY A 231 -1.73 -19.21 -6.74
CA GLY A 231 -2.17 -17.82 -6.74
C GLY A 231 -1.85 -17.06 -8.03
N ALA A 232 -2.30 -15.82 -8.12
CA ALA A 232 -2.06 -14.96 -9.28
C ALA A 232 -1.99 -13.47 -8.91
N ILE A 233 -1.15 -12.72 -9.61
CA ILE A 233 -1.18 -11.25 -9.66
C ILE A 233 -1.41 -10.86 -11.11
N ILE A 234 -2.50 -10.15 -11.37
CA ILE A 234 -2.88 -9.75 -12.74
C ILE A 234 -2.73 -8.25 -12.94
N SER A 235 -2.49 -7.86 -14.19
CA SER A 235 -2.60 -6.48 -14.67
C SER A 235 -4.01 -6.25 -15.24
N PRO A 236 -4.41 -5.02 -15.65
CA PRO A 236 -5.75 -4.75 -16.14
C PRO A 236 -5.88 -5.21 -17.59
N SER A 237 -5.64 -6.50 -17.80
CA SER A 237 -5.52 -7.17 -19.09
C SER A 237 -6.42 -8.40 -19.10
N THR A 238 -7.24 -8.53 -20.15
CA THR A 238 -8.08 -9.71 -20.34
C THR A 238 -7.26 -10.99 -20.45
N PHE A 239 -6.04 -10.91 -20.99
CA PHE A 239 -5.12 -12.03 -21.10
C PHE A 239 -4.75 -12.63 -19.75
N SER A 240 -4.36 -11.81 -18.78
CA SER A 240 -4.05 -12.28 -17.42
C SER A 240 -5.27 -12.71 -16.64
N SER A 241 -6.43 -12.07 -16.87
CA SER A 241 -7.68 -12.53 -16.26
C SER A 241 -8.00 -13.98 -16.68
N TRP A 242 -7.81 -14.33 -17.96
CA TRP A 242 -7.98 -15.71 -18.42
C TRP A 242 -6.97 -16.69 -17.81
N GLY A 243 -5.71 -16.27 -17.63
CA GLY A 243 -4.72 -17.09 -16.92
C GLY A 243 -5.18 -17.48 -15.51
N ALA A 244 -5.70 -16.51 -14.75
CA ALA A 244 -6.23 -16.74 -13.41
C ALA A 244 -7.52 -17.58 -13.42
N MET A 245 -8.48 -17.23 -14.29
CA MET A 245 -9.79 -17.90 -14.41
C MET A 245 -9.69 -19.38 -14.82
N LEU A 246 -8.69 -19.76 -15.62
CA LEU A 246 -8.49 -21.14 -16.08
C LEU A 246 -7.68 -21.98 -15.06
N GLY A 247 -6.90 -21.33 -14.19
CA GLY A 247 -6.00 -21.96 -13.22
C GLY A 247 -6.49 -21.81 -11.79
N ALA A 248 -5.81 -20.93 -11.04
CA ALA A 248 -6.03 -20.65 -9.61
C ALA A 248 -7.51 -20.47 -9.21
N ASP A 249 -8.33 -19.83 -10.04
CA ASP A 249 -9.77 -19.60 -9.79
C ASP A 249 -10.58 -20.89 -9.66
N ARG A 250 -10.13 -21.98 -10.30
CA ARG A 250 -10.84 -23.27 -10.29
C ARG A 250 -10.42 -24.18 -9.12
N LYS A 251 -9.57 -23.69 -8.22
CA LYS A 251 -9.16 -24.46 -7.04
C LYS A 251 -10.15 -24.27 -5.91
N GLN A 252 -10.57 -25.38 -5.31
CA GLN A 252 -11.47 -25.38 -4.15
C GLN A 252 -10.88 -24.60 -2.96
N SER A 253 -9.55 -24.57 -2.85
CA SER A 253 -8.83 -23.82 -1.80
C SER A 253 -8.92 -22.30 -1.94
N LYS A 254 -9.42 -21.76 -3.07
CA LYS A 254 -9.51 -20.31 -3.35
C LYS A 254 -8.18 -19.58 -3.07
N PRO A 255 -7.09 -19.98 -3.75
CA PRO A 255 -5.76 -19.35 -3.60
C PRO A 255 -5.84 -17.84 -3.88
N PRO A 256 -4.96 -17.01 -3.30
CA PRO A 256 -5.03 -15.56 -3.51
C PRO A 256 -4.85 -15.15 -4.98
N ILE A 257 -5.84 -14.44 -5.53
CA ILE A 257 -5.78 -13.82 -6.86
C ILE A 257 -5.92 -12.31 -6.68
N ILE A 258 -4.89 -11.55 -7.05
CA ILE A 258 -4.81 -10.11 -6.82
C ILE A 258 -4.99 -9.37 -8.14
N TYR A 259 -5.89 -8.41 -8.16
CA TYR A 259 -6.21 -7.64 -9.36
C TYR A 259 -6.28 -6.13 -9.09
N PRO A 260 -6.02 -5.30 -10.12
CA PRO A 260 -5.94 -3.86 -9.97
C PRO A 260 -7.31 -3.20 -9.88
N SER A 261 -7.39 -2.13 -9.09
CA SER A 261 -8.52 -1.21 -9.07
C SER A 261 -8.04 0.25 -9.14
N PRO A 262 -8.63 1.10 -9.99
CA PRO A 262 -9.61 0.76 -11.01
C PRO A 262 -9.06 -0.20 -12.08
N TRP A 263 -9.98 -0.92 -12.76
CA TRP A 263 -9.63 -1.78 -13.89
C TRP A 263 -9.51 -0.93 -15.17
N LEU A 264 -8.26 -0.63 -15.58
CA LEU A 264 -7.95 0.49 -16.49
C LEU A 264 -8.43 1.83 -15.89
N HIS A 265 -8.26 2.97 -16.57
CA HIS A 265 -8.66 4.31 -16.04
C HIS A 265 -10.20 4.51 -15.95
N PHE A 266 -10.97 3.45 -15.71
CA PHE A 266 -12.42 3.50 -15.54
C PHE A 266 -12.77 3.52 -14.05
N ASN A 267 -13.51 4.54 -13.61
CA ASN A 267 -13.85 4.72 -12.19
C ASN A 267 -14.77 3.63 -11.59
N GLU A 268 -15.29 2.71 -12.40
CA GLU A 268 -16.18 1.63 -11.98
C GLU A 268 -15.50 0.26 -12.14
N ASP A 269 -15.75 -0.66 -11.21
CA ASP A 269 -15.24 -2.03 -11.28
C ASP A 269 -16.05 -2.85 -12.28
N THR A 270 -15.79 -2.63 -13.57
CA THR A 270 -16.56 -3.25 -14.66
C THR A 270 -16.34 -4.76 -14.79
N MET A 271 -15.34 -5.31 -14.10
CA MET A 271 -14.98 -6.71 -14.25
C MET A 271 -15.80 -7.66 -13.40
N ASN A 272 -16.40 -7.20 -12.29
CA ASN A 272 -17.25 -8.02 -11.42
C ASN A 272 -16.59 -9.37 -11.04
N PHE A 273 -15.29 -9.38 -10.74
CA PHE A 273 -14.62 -10.60 -10.29
C PHE A 273 -15.24 -11.11 -8.97
N PRO A 274 -15.12 -12.41 -8.67
CA PRO A 274 -15.65 -12.97 -7.43
C PRO A 274 -15.14 -12.23 -6.18
N ASP A 275 -15.98 -12.09 -5.16
CA ASP A 275 -15.64 -11.38 -3.91
C ASP A 275 -14.41 -11.91 -3.18
N TRP A 276 -14.03 -13.16 -3.45
CA TRP A 276 -12.86 -13.79 -2.86
C TRP A 276 -11.55 -13.39 -3.56
N TRP A 277 -11.61 -12.84 -4.79
CA TRP A 277 -10.45 -12.22 -5.42
C TRP A 277 -10.10 -10.93 -4.67
N ILE A 278 -8.80 -10.68 -4.54
CA ILE A 278 -8.28 -9.57 -3.74
C ILE A 278 -8.09 -8.36 -4.64
N LYS A 279 -9.02 -7.41 -4.50
CA LYS A 279 -8.93 -6.09 -5.13
C LYS A 279 -7.80 -5.27 -4.51
N LEU A 280 -6.87 -4.77 -5.33
CA LEU A 280 -5.75 -3.93 -4.90
C LEU A 280 -5.67 -2.62 -5.70
N PRO A 281 -5.60 -1.44 -5.05
CA PRO A 281 -5.54 -0.16 -5.76
C PRO A 281 -4.29 -0.01 -6.67
N THR A 282 -4.43 0.55 -7.88
CA THR A 282 -3.37 0.64 -8.92
C THR A 282 -2.26 1.64 -8.65
N GLN A 283 -2.54 2.71 -7.92
CA GLN A 283 -1.55 3.71 -7.52
C GLN A 283 -1.27 3.54 -6.03
N ALA A 284 0.00 3.60 -5.64
CA ALA A 284 0.37 4.01 -4.28
C ALA A 284 -0.09 5.47 -4.15
N GLY A 285 -1.28 5.69 -3.58
CA GLY A 285 -1.91 7.02 -3.48
C GLY A 285 -3.11 7.33 -4.38
N GLY A 286 -3.69 6.34 -5.07
CA GLY A 286 -4.94 6.49 -5.84
C GLY A 286 -6.20 6.22 -5.01
N GLU A 287 -6.51 7.14 -4.10
CA GLU A 287 -7.80 7.40 -3.43
C GLU A 287 -8.60 6.19 -2.87
N ARG A 288 -8.01 5.49 -1.89
CA ARG A 288 -8.67 5.60 -0.57
C ARG A 288 -8.21 6.92 0.01
N PRO A 289 -9.12 7.86 0.32
CA PRO A 289 -8.75 9.09 1.00
C PRO A 289 -7.84 8.76 2.19
N CYS A 290 -6.69 9.39 2.28
CA CYS A 290 -5.79 9.20 3.42
C CYS A 290 -5.40 10.53 4.05
N ILE A 291 -4.89 10.43 5.27
CA ILE A 291 -4.32 11.53 6.03
C ILE A 291 -2.86 11.62 5.63
N ILE A 292 -2.55 12.62 4.81
CA ILE A 292 -1.20 12.90 4.37
C ILE A 292 -0.49 13.66 5.49
N VAL A 293 0.54 13.02 6.05
CA VAL A 293 1.46 13.60 7.04
C VAL A 293 2.83 13.83 6.42
N ASP A 294 3.42 14.98 6.75
CA ASP A 294 4.81 15.33 6.45
C ASP A 294 5.60 15.14 7.74
N LEU A 295 6.53 14.17 7.76
CA LEU A 295 7.38 13.89 8.92
C LEU A 295 8.58 14.82 9.04
N LEU A 296 8.48 16.05 8.50
CA LEU A 296 9.45 17.12 8.67
C LEU A 296 10.90 16.62 8.42
N PRO A 297 11.31 16.45 7.16
CA PRO A 297 12.57 15.78 6.78
C PRO A 297 13.82 16.20 7.55
N LYS A 298 13.90 17.48 7.95
CA LYS A 298 15.07 18.10 8.60
C LYS A 298 15.01 18.08 10.14
N GLU A 299 13.95 17.53 10.71
CA GLU A 299 13.72 17.54 12.16
C GLU A 299 14.13 16.22 12.81
N GLY A 300 14.47 16.27 14.11
CA GLY A 300 14.83 15.10 14.91
C GLY A 300 13.64 14.21 15.26
N LEU A 301 13.91 13.00 15.77
CA LEU A 301 12.91 11.96 16.04
C LEU A 301 11.73 12.45 16.89
N GLY A 302 11.97 13.25 17.93
CA GLY A 302 10.90 13.79 18.78
C GLY A 302 9.85 14.60 18.02
N ASN A 303 10.25 15.38 17.01
CA ASN A 303 9.32 16.15 16.18
C ASN A 303 8.58 15.25 15.17
N LYS A 304 9.26 14.21 14.66
CA LYS A 304 8.62 13.19 13.79
C LYS A 304 7.51 12.44 14.53
N LEU A 305 7.77 12.04 15.78
CA LEU A 305 6.78 11.41 16.66
C LEU A 305 5.57 12.33 16.89
N SER A 306 5.79 13.63 17.13
CA SER A 306 4.71 14.62 17.28
C SER A 306 3.85 14.76 16.02
N SER A 307 4.47 14.85 14.85
CA SER A 307 3.75 14.91 13.57
C SER A 307 2.90 13.66 13.32
N PHE A 308 3.43 12.48 13.61
CA PHE A 308 2.69 11.24 13.43
C PHE A 308 1.57 11.07 14.48
N ALA A 309 1.80 11.45 15.73
CA ALA A 309 0.77 11.44 16.77
C ALA A 309 -0.40 12.37 16.43
N ALA A 310 -0.12 13.55 15.86
CA ALA A 310 -1.16 14.43 15.32
C ALA A 310 -1.98 13.73 14.21
N ALA A 311 -1.32 12.94 13.36
CA ALA A 311 -1.99 12.13 12.34
C ALA A 311 -2.87 11.02 12.92
N LEU A 312 -2.47 10.38 14.00
CA LEU A 312 -3.31 9.40 14.72
C LEU A 312 -4.55 10.04 15.32
N ILE A 313 -4.44 11.22 15.94
CA ILE A 313 -5.61 11.96 16.46
C ILE A 313 -6.59 12.28 15.33
N VAL A 314 -6.07 12.62 14.15
CA VAL A 314 -6.90 12.87 12.97
C VAL A 314 -7.52 11.57 12.44
N LYS A 315 -6.79 10.45 12.47
CA LYS A 315 -7.26 9.13 12.01
C LYS A 315 -8.50 8.67 12.75
N GLU A 316 -8.51 8.80 14.09
CA GLU A 316 -9.68 8.45 14.91
C GLU A 316 -10.95 9.23 14.50
N LYS A 317 -10.77 10.48 14.04
CA LYS A 317 -11.89 11.36 13.67
C LYS A 317 -12.31 11.23 12.20
N ALA A 318 -11.34 11.10 11.29
CA ALA A 318 -11.57 11.07 9.85
C ALA A 318 -11.89 9.67 9.32
N ASN A 319 -11.56 8.62 10.07
CA ASN A 319 -11.68 7.21 9.67
C ASN A 319 -10.98 6.92 8.33
N LEU A 320 -9.79 7.52 8.14
CA LEU A 320 -8.96 7.37 6.96
C LEU A 320 -7.59 6.78 7.35
N PRO A 321 -6.95 5.94 6.51
CA PRO A 321 -5.57 5.52 6.72
C PRO A 321 -4.61 6.72 6.71
N ILE A 322 -3.42 6.56 7.29
CA ILE A 322 -2.36 7.58 7.26
C ILE A 322 -1.39 7.26 6.10
N CYS A 323 -0.97 8.29 5.38
CA CYS A 323 0.05 8.23 4.36
C CYS A 323 1.20 9.17 4.71
N ILE A 324 2.45 8.69 4.67
CA ILE A 324 3.65 9.51 4.84
C ILE A 324 4.10 9.98 3.46
N MET A 325 4.26 11.30 3.30
CA MET A 325 4.82 11.86 2.08
C MET A 325 6.34 11.62 2.06
N ASN A 326 6.82 10.86 1.07
CA ASN A 326 8.25 10.64 0.88
C ASN A 326 8.97 11.99 0.72
N SER A 327 9.87 12.29 1.65
CA SER A 327 10.81 13.41 1.54
C SER A 327 12.23 12.86 1.42
N THR A 328 12.72 12.69 0.21
CA THR A 328 14.16 12.49 -0.02
C THR A 328 14.90 13.77 0.40
N THR A 329 15.68 13.74 1.48
CA THR A 329 16.67 14.81 1.77
C THR A 329 17.88 14.33 2.56
N PRO A 330 19.04 15.03 2.49
CA PRO A 330 20.36 14.51 2.86
C PRO A 330 20.81 14.81 4.31
N HIS A 331 19.92 15.24 5.22
CA HIS A 331 20.34 15.85 6.49
C HIS A 331 19.78 15.22 7.77
N SER A 332 19.37 13.95 7.68
CA SER A 332 19.46 12.99 8.78
C SER A 332 20.10 11.74 8.17
N THR A 333 21.19 11.23 8.72
CA THR A 333 21.78 9.97 8.24
C THR A 333 20.89 8.76 8.56
N THR A 334 19.91 8.93 9.45
CA THR A 334 19.04 7.86 9.93
C THR A 334 17.63 8.01 9.38
N ASP A 335 17.18 7.00 8.65
CA ASP A 335 15.80 6.84 8.18
C ASP A 335 14.96 6.24 9.33
N TYR A 336 13.96 6.99 9.78
CA TYR A 336 13.03 6.59 10.84
C TYR A 336 11.67 6.14 10.30
N ASP A 337 11.50 6.09 8.99
CA ASP A 337 10.19 5.83 8.40
C ASP A 337 9.64 4.45 8.76
N SER A 338 10.52 3.46 8.99
CA SER A 338 10.15 2.11 9.42
C SER A 338 9.47 2.06 10.79
N LEU A 339 9.58 3.12 11.60
CA LEU A 339 8.91 3.20 12.90
C LEU A 339 7.40 3.36 12.77
N PHE A 340 6.91 3.91 11.65
CA PHE A 340 5.56 4.45 11.53
C PHE A 340 4.63 3.58 10.69
N ASP A 341 3.44 3.26 11.21
CA ASP A 341 2.40 2.50 10.50
C ASP A 341 1.64 3.36 9.48
N ALA A 342 2.30 3.66 8.36
CA ALA A 342 1.68 4.41 7.27
C ALA A 342 2.22 4.01 5.90
N GLU A 343 1.37 4.16 4.89
CA GLU A 343 1.77 3.95 3.50
C GLU A 343 2.66 5.10 3.05
N LYS A 344 3.85 4.78 2.50
CA LYS A 344 4.70 5.78 1.86
C LYS A 344 4.09 6.15 0.51
N ILE A 345 3.87 7.44 0.30
CA ILE A 345 3.37 7.98 -0.96
C ILE A 345 4.38 8.93 -1.59
N GLU A 346 4.49 8.91 -2.91
CA GLU A 346 5.19 9.96 -3.64
C GLU A 346 4.47 11.29 -3.49
N ARG A 347 5.22 12.40 -3.57
CA ARG A 347 4.64 13.74 -3.50
C ARG A 347 3.62 13.92 -4.63
N PRO A 348 2.34 14.19 -4.34
CA PRO A 348 1.32 14.32 -5.39
C PRO A 348 1.67 15.45 -6.37
N ALA A 349 1.54 15.19 -7.67
CA ALA A 349 1.88 16.12 -8.76
C ALA A 349 1.11 17.47 -8.68
N ASN A 350 -0.01 17.52 -7.97
CA ASN A 350 -0.77 18.75 -7.77
C ASN A 350 -1.11 18.96 -6.27
N MET A 351 -0.19 19.58 -5.52
CA MET A 351 -0.42 19.90 -4.11
C MET A 351 -1.62 20.85 -3.90
N ASN A 352 -1.99 21.62 -4.93
CA ASN A 352 -3.10 22.58 -4.89
C ASN A 352 -4.48 21.94 -5.08
N SER A 353 -4.57 20.67 -5.50
CA SER A 353 -5.84 19.94 -5.57
C SER A 353 -6.25 19.31 -4.22
N ILE A 354 -5.36 19.33 -3.22
CA ILE A 354 -5.66 18.92 -1.84
C ILE A 354 -6.50 20.03 -1.18
N LYS A 355 -7.79 20.05 -1.49
CA LYS A 355 -8.72 21.13 -1.11
C LYS A 355 -9.03 21.23 0.40
N ASN A 356 -8.59 20.27 1.20
CA ASN A 356 -8.82 20.22 2.65
C ASN A 356 -7.49 20.26 3.43
N VAL A 357 -6.81 21.41 3.39
CA VAL A 357 -5.71 21.70 4.32
C VAL A 357 -6.34 22.01 5.68
N MET A 358 -6.03 21.23 6.70
CA MET A 358 -6.45 21.55 8.07
C MET A 358 -5.80 22.86 8.51
N LYS A 359 -6.61 23.92 8.66
CA LYS A 359 -6.15 25.22 9.16
C LYS A 359 -6.62 25.44 10.60
N PRO A 360 -5.76 25.97 11.50
CA PRO A 360 -6.15 26.28 12.88
C PRO A 360 -7.26 27.35 12.89
N ARG A 361 -8.11 27.33 13.92
CA ARG A 361 -9.29 28.20 14.06
C ARG A 361 -8.96 29.68 14.26
N THR A 362 -7.72 30.01 14.59
CA THR A 362 -7.24 31.38 14.88
C THR A 362 -5.74 31.52 14.55
N ASN A 363 -5.26 32.76 14.43
CA ASN A 363 -3.84 33.12 14.34
C ASN A 363 -3.11 32.78 15.66
N LEU A 364 -2.95 31.49 15.94
CA LEU A 364 -2.18 31.00 17.08
C LEU A 364 -0.69 30.99 16.70
N SER A 365 0.18 31.34 17.65
CA SER A 365 1.63 31.22 17.49
C SER A 365 2.00 29.80 17.07
N GLU A 366 3.09 29.65 16.31
CA GLU A 366 3.49 28.36 15.71
C GLU A 366 3.60 27.22 16.73
N PHE A 367 3.87 27.55 18.00
CA PHE A 367 4.07 26.64 19.11
C PHE A 367 2.80 26.27 19.90
N SER A 368 1.68 26.99 19.70
CA SER A 368 0.42 26.81 20.46
C SER A 368 -0.70 26.09 19.69
N LYS A 369 -0.39 25.50 18.53
CA LYS A 369 -1.38 24.84 17.67
C LYS A 369 -1.80 23.47 18.24
N ASN A 370 -2.85 23.50 19.03
CA ASN A 370 -3.54 22.32 19.55
C ASN A 370 -4.32 21.61 18.42
N ILE A 371 -3.94 20.37 18.09
CA ILE A 371 -4.58 19.56 17.02
C ILE A 371 -6.09 19.33 17.28
N VAL A 372 -6.52 19.39 18.55
CA VAL A 372 -7.93 19.24 18.96
C VAL A 372 -8.79 20.44 18.52
N ASN A 373 -8.19 21.62 18.32
CA ASN A 373 -8.89 22.87 17.97
C ASN A 373 -8.99 23.14 16.47
N TYR A 374 -8.61 22.20 15.60
CA TYR A 374 -8.72 22.36 14.16
C TYR A 374 -10.18 22.18 13.70
N ASN A 375 -10.69 23.15 12.92
CA ASN A 375 -12.03 23.05 12.35
C ASN A 375 -12.07 21.91 11.32
N TRP A 376 -13.06 21.04 11.46
CA TRP A 376 -13.27 19.90 10.58
C TRP A 376 -14.54 20.10 9.76
N SER A 377 -14.45 19.95 8.43
CA SER A 377 -15.63 19.73 7.59
C SER A 377 -15.91 18.23 7.53
N LYS A 378 -17.16 17.84 7.82
CA LYS A 378 -17.60 16.44 7.73
C LYS A 378 -17.37 15.92 6.31
N ASN A 379 -16.50 14.93 6.22
CA ASN A 379 -16.43 13.87 5.22
C ASN A 379 -16.72 14.27 3.75
N THR A 380 -15.68 14.61 2.99
CA THR A 380 -15.80 14.86 1.53
C THR A 380 -15.27 13.72 0.67
N GLY A 381 -14.88 12.56 1.23
CA GLY A 381 -14.26 11.46 0.48
C GLY A 381 -12.97 11.86 -0.25
N LYS A 382 -12.17 12.77 0.32
CA LYS A 382 -10.93 13.31 -0.29
C LYS A 382 -9.76 13.24 0.68
N ASN A 383 -8.54 13.22 0.14
CA ASN A 383 -7.31 13.29 0.92
C ASN A 383 -7.32 14.49 1.88
N VAL A 384 -6.83 14.25 3.09
CA VAL A 384 -6.71 15.23 4.15
C VAL A 384 -5.23 15.49 4.37
N LYS A 385 -4.77 16.72 4.20
CA LYS A 385 -3.38 17.06 4.52
C LYS A 385 -3.31 17.74 5.87
N ILE A 386 -2.49 17.16 6.75
CA ILE A 386 -2.10 17.78 8.00
C ILE A 386 -1.07 18.86 7.66
N THR A 387 -1.28 20.06 8.18
CA THR A 387 -0.34 21.17 7.97
C THR A 387 1.01 20.79 8.58
N PRO A 388 2.14 20.83 7.84
CA PRO A 388 3.44 20.57 8.45
C PRO A 388 3.68 21.52 9.62
N ASN A 389 3.89 20.98 10.83
CA ASN A 389 4.11 21.74 12.04
C ASN A 389 4.73 20.85 13.13
N LEU A 390 5.24 21.43 14.22
CA LEU A 390 5.95 20.71 15.28
C LEU A 390 5.02 19.99 16.28
N TYR A 391 3.73 20.36 16.34
CA TYR A 391 2.69 19.71 17.16
C TYR A 391 3.08 19.46 18.63
N GLN A 392 3.75 20.42 19.27
CA GLN A 392 4.34 20.26 20.62
C GLN A 392 3.35 20.50 21.78
N HIS A 393 2.04 20.44 21.51
CA HIS A 393 1.01 20.50 22.54
C HIS A 393 0.76 19.08 23.09
N PHE A 394 1.72 18.54 23.84
CA PHE A 394 1.74 17.16 24.34
C PHE A 394 0.48 16.74 25.11
N LYS A 395 -0.14 17.65 25.87
CA LYS A 395 -1.44 17.40 26.52
C LYS A 395 -2.53 16.93 25.54
N SER A 396 -2.48 17.41 24.30
CA SER A 396 -3.44 17.04 23.25
C SER A 396 -3.14 15.70 22.57
N LEU A 397 -1.92 15.18 22.75
CA LEU A 397 -1.48 13.91 22.16
C LEU A 397 -1.72 12.72 23.09
N LEU A 398 -2.05 12.96 24.37
CA LEU A 398 -2.34 11.93 25.38
C LEU A 398 -3.24 10.79 24.87
N PRO A 399 -4.34 11.02 24.12
CA PRO A 399 -5.22 9.95 23.68
C PRO A 399 -4.54 8.88 22.79
N VAL A 400 -3.46 9.23 22.08
CA VAL A 400 -2.79 8.31 21.14
C VAL A 400 -1.46 7.78 21.66
N VAL A 401 -1.04 8.15 22.87
CA VAL A 401 0.26 7.73 23.44
C VAL A 401 0.38 6.22 23.54
N SER A 402 -0.66 5.51 24.00
CA SER A 402 -0.66 4.03 24.07
C SER A 402 -0.50 3.40 22.69
N ALA A 403 -1.22 3.89 21.68
CA ALA A 403 -1.10 3.41 20.30
C ALA A 403 0.30 3.68 19.71
N MET A 404 0.88 4.85 20.01
CA MET A 404 2.26 5.18 19.63
C MET A 404 3.25 4.21 20.26
N LYS A 405 3.11 3.90 21.55
CA LYS A 405 3.99 2.96 22.26
C LYS A 405 3.92 1.55 21.67
N GLU A 406 2.71 1.04 21.45
CA GLU A 406 2.50 -0.27 20.83
C GLU A 406 3.10 -0.36 19.43
N MET A 407 2.96 0.69 18.62
CA MET A 407 3.56 0.79 17.29
C MET A 407 5.09 0.74 17.36
N LEU A 408 5.71 1.53 18.23
CA LEU A 408 7.16 1.55 18.38
C LEU A 408 7.71 0.20 18.87
N ILE A 409 7.01 -0.46 19.80
CA ILE A 409 7.38 -1.81 20.24
C ILE A 409 7.27 -2.81 19.09
N ARG A 410 6.16 -2.81 18.36
CA ARG A 410 5.95 -3.74 17.24
C ARG A 410 6.96 -3.55 16.12
N ASN A 411 7.28 -2.31 15.76
CA ASN A 411 8.06 -2.00 14.57
C ASN A 411 9.57 -1.96 14.83
N GLU A 412 9.97 -1.66 16.08
CA GLU A 412 11.37 -1.45 16.44
C GLU A 412 11.76 -2.17 17.74
N PHE A 413 11.17 -1.79 18.87
CA PHE A 413 11.71 -2.17 20.19
C PHE A 413 11.44 -3.62 20.62
N GLY A 414 10.64 -4.37 19.85
CA GLY A 414 10.46 -5.81 20.00
C GLY A 414 11.60 -6.62 19.38
N LYS A 415 12.54 -5.99 18.68
CA LYS A 415 13.75 -6.65 18.14
C LYS A 415 14.69 -7.04 19.28
N GLY A 416 15.38 -8.18 19.14
CA GLY A 416 16.21 -8.78 20.20
C GLY A 416 17.48 -8.00 20.62
N GLU A 417 17.72 -6.81 20.06
CA GLU A 417 18.88 -5.96 20.37
C GLU A 417 18.66 -5.01 21.55
N TYR A 418 17.39 -4.78 21.95
CA TYR A 418 17.02 -3.87 23.02
C TYR A 418 16.95 -4.60 24.37
N LYS A 419 17.71 -4.14 25.36
CA LYS A 419 17.80 -4.78 26.69
C LYS A 419 16.93 -4.08 27.72
N PRO A 420 15.97 -4.77 28.37
CA PRO A 420 15.13 -4.16 29.40
C PRO A 420 15.95 -3.79 30.64
N ILE A 421 15.56 -2.68 31.28
CA ILE A 421 16.12 -2.26 32.57
C ILE A 421 15.48 -3.11 33.67
N LYS A 422 16.29 -3.59 34.62
CA LYS A 422 15.78 -4.23 35.84
C LYS A 422 15.18 -3.17 36.76
N ASP A 423 14.05 -3.48 37.38
CA ASP A 423 13.39 -2.58 38.34
C ASP A 423 13.02 -1.20 37.76
N ALA A 424 12.42 -1.20 36.55
CA ALA A 424 11.95 -0.04 35.79
C ALA A 424 11.28 1.07 36.64
N ASP A 425 10.44 0.69 37.61
CA ASP A 425 9.71 1.63 38.48
C ASP A 425 10.60 2.36 39.51
N SER A 426 11.81 1.85 39.75
CA SER A 426 12.85 2.48 40.58
C SER A 426 13.86 3.31 39.77
N CYS A 427 13.73 3.34 38.44
CA CYS A 427 14.62 4.07 37.55
C CYS A 427 13.96 5.35 37.04
N ALA A 428 14.72 6.45 37.06
CA ALA A 428 14.36 7.70 36.41
C ALA A 428 15.39 8.07 35.34
N PHE A 429 15.05 8.99 34.45
CA PHE A 429 16.01 9.55 33.51
C PHE A 429 16.16 11.07 33.65
N MET A 430 17.33 11.58 33.33
CA MET A 430 17.61 12.99 33.14
C MET A 430 18.13 13.20 31.73
N HIS A 431 17.47 14.05 30.95
CA HIS A 431 17.89 14.36 29.59
C HIS A 431 18.48 15.77 29.53
N ILE A 432 19.68 15.89 28.96
CA ILE A 432 20.42 17.14 28.81
C ILE A 432 20.67 17.35 27.32
N ARG A 433 20.08 18.40 26.74
CA ARG A 433 20.34 18.78 25.34
C ARG A 433 21.25 19.99 25.32
N ARG A 434 22.47 19.81 24.83
CA ARG A 434 23.46 20.88 24.76
C ARG A 434 24.07 21.06 23.38
N GLY A 435 24.44 20.01 22.65
CA GLY A 435 25.20 20.08 21.40
C GLY A 435 24.86 21.29 20.49
N ASP A 436 23.74 21.25 19.78
CA ASP A 436 23.25 22.36 18.94
C ASP A 436 22.69 23.54 19.75
N TYR A 437 22.42 23.35 21.04
CA TYR A 437 21.77 24.35 21.90
C TYR A 437 22.76 25.35 22.51
N VAL A 438 23.99 24.92 22.80
CA VAL A 438 25.05 25.79 23.34
C VAL A 438 25.39 26.88 22.33
N THR A 439 25.59 26.51 21.07
CA THR A 439 25.91 27.47 20.00
C THR A 439 24.76 28.44 19.72
N ARG A 440 23.51 28.04 20.01
CA ARG A 440 22.32 28.87 19.84
C ARG A 440 21.92 29.66 21.09
N GLY A 441 22.58 29.46 22.23
CA GLY A 441 22.19 30.04 23.52
C GLY A 441 20.88 29.46 24.10
N TRP A 442 20.52 28.25 23.70
CA TRP A 442 19.26 27.57 24.08
C TRP A 442 19.42 26.59 25.24
N SER A 443 20.67 26.34 25.66
CA SER A 443 20.99 25.40 26.74
C SER A 443 20.45 25.87 28.08
N LEU A 444 19.84 24.96 28.84
CA LEU A 444 19.43 25.23 30.22
C LEU A 444 20.67 25.35 31.12
N PRO A 445 20.62 26.22 32.14
CA PRO A 445 21.71 26.34 33.11
C PRO A 445 21.83 25.07 33.96
N GLU A 446 23.01 24.77 34.47
CA GLU A 446 23.24 23.62 35.35
C GLU A 446 22.34 23.67 36.60
N SER A 447 22.11 24.86 37.15
CA SER A 447 21.26 25.08 38.32
C SER A 447 19.85 24.51 38.17
N TYR A 448 19.30 24.50 36.94
CA TYR A 448 18.02 23.83 36.66
C TYR A 448 18.09 22.33 36.97
N PHE A 449 19.10 21.64 36.46
CA PHE A 449 19.26 20.19 36.66
C PHE A 449 19.53 19.85 38.13
N VAL A 450 20.36 20.64 38.81
CA VAL A 450 20.64 20.48 40.26
C VAL A 450 19.37 20.63 41.10
N ASN A 451 18.55 21.63 40.80
CA ASN A 451 17.28 21.85 41.49
C ASN A 451 16.27 20.75 41.18
N ALA A 452 16.16 20.34 39.91
CA ALA A 452 15.28 19.25 39.48
C ALA A 452 15.66 17.90 40.10
N LEU A 453 16.95 17.60 40.26
CA LEU A 453 17.41 16.39 40.97
C LEU A 453 16.96 16.39 42.44
N SER A 454 17.08 17.55 43.10
CA SER A 454 16.63 17.73 44.49
C SER A 454 15.12 17.51 44.61
N GLU A 455 14.35 18.07 43.67
CA GLU A 455 12.89 17.96 43.64
C GLU A 455 12.41 16.55 43.31
N LEU A 456 13.05 15.88 42.36
CA LEU A 456 12.76 14.49 42.01
C LEU A 456 12.99 13.57 43.23
N SER A 457 14.10 13.78 43.94
CA SER A 457 14.48 12.96 45.08
C SER A 457 13.63 13.23 46.32
N SER A 458 13.15 14.46 46.51
CA SER A 458 12.26 14.80 47.62
C SER A 458 10.85 14.22 47.43
N ARG A 459 10.37 14.17 46.19
CA ARG A 459 9.03 13.66 45.84
C ARG A 459 8.96 12.16 45.65
N SER A 460 10.09 11.49 45.42
CA SER A 460 10.11 10.04 45.24
C SER A 460 11.27 9.37 45.98
N SER A 461 10.91 8.61 47.02
CA SER A 461 11.82 7.75 47.75
C SER A 461 12.12 6.44 47.01
N THR A 462 11.26 6.03 46.07
CA THR A 462 11.37 4.75 45.34
C THR A 462 12.42 4.76 44.24
N ILE A 463 12.73 5.94 43.67
CA ILE A 463 13.79 6.07 42.67
C ILE A 463 15.14 5.71 43.31
N GLN A 464 15.89 4.79 42.71
CA GLN A 464 17.23 4.39 43.16
C GLN A 464 18.29 4.83 42.15
N THR A 465 17.97 4.77 40.86
CA THR A 465 18.92 5.06 39.78
C THR A 465 18.37 6.14 38.84
N ILE A 466 19.23 7.08 38.47
CA ILE A 466 18.96 8.14 37.51
C ILE A 466 19.93 8.00 36.33
N TYR A 467 19.39 7.69 35.16
CA TYR A 467 20.15 7.59 33.92
C TYR A 467 20.21 8.93 33.22
N VAL A 468 21.41 9.41 32.91
CA VAL A 468 21.63 10.70 32.24
C VAL A 468 21.90 10.47 30.76
N PHE A 469 21.09 11.09 29.91
CA PHE A 469 21.21 11.05 28.46
C PHE A 469 21.57 12.44 27.94
N THR A 470 22.66 12.54 27.18
CA THR A 470 23.15 13.81 26.64
C THR A 470 23.83 13.64 25.30
N ASN A 471 23.76 14.67 24.46
CA ASN A 471 24.57 14.77 23.25
C ASN A 471 25.93 15.46 23.48
N GLU A 472 26.30 15.71 24.75
CA GLU A 472 27.60 16.24 25.16
C GLU A 472 28.13 15.44 26.37
N PRO A 473 28.77 14.27 26.17
CA PRO A 473 29.26 13.40 27.24
C PRO A 473 30.17 14.08 28.26
N GLY A 474 31.12 14.90 27.80
CA GLY A 474 32.06 15.61 28.69
C GLY A 474 31.36 16.56 29.68
N PHE A 475 30.19 17.10 29.31
CA PHE A 475 29.38 17.88 30.24
C PHE A 475 28.82 17.01 31.36
N CYS A 476 28.38 15.78 31.06
CA CYS A 476 27.91 14.84 32.09
C CYS A 476 29.05 14.47 33.05
N GLU A 477 30.22 14.12 32.51
CA GLU A 477 31.38 13.69 33.29
C GLU A 477 31.87 14.78 34.26
N SER A 478 31.95 16.03 33.79
CA SER A 478 32.42 17.16 34.59
C SER A 478 31.49 17.58 35.73
N HIS A 479 30.20 17.26 35.66
CA HIS A 479 29.20 17.65 36.66
C HIS A 479 28.67 16.47 37.49
N LEU A 480 29.07 15.23 37.16
CA LEU A 480 28.56 14.01 37.78
C LEU A 480 28.76 13.99 39.31
N GLU A 481 29.94 14.41 39.79
CA GLU A 481 30.24 14.42 41.23
C GLU A 481 29.39 15.46 41.97
N THR A 482 29.16 16.64 41.37
CA THR A 482 28.23 17.65 41.91
C THR A 482 26.82 17.09 42.05
N TRP A 483 26.34 16.36 41.05
CA TRP A 483 25.00 15.77 41.08
C TRP A 483 24.89 14.64 42.10
N LYS A 484 25.91 13.77 42.23
CA LYS A 484 25.95 12.73 43.27
C LYS A 484 25.95 13.32 44.67
N GLN A 485 26.70 14.39 44.92
CA GLN A 485 26.69 15.09 46.20
C GLN A 485 25.33 15.70 46.53
N LYS A 486 24.59 16.16 45.51
CA LYS A 486 23.26 16.74 45.69
C LYS A 486 22.22 15.71 46.11
N VAL A 487 22.31 14.48 45.60
CA VAL A 487 21.37 13.38 45.88
C VAL A 487 22.12 12.09 46.27
N PRO A 488 22.82 12.08 47.42
CA PRO A 488 23.79 11.03 47.77
C PRO A 488 23.18 9.64 47.98
N SER A 489 21.87 9.55 48.16
CA SER A 489 21.13 8.29 48.30
C SER A 489 20.73 7.67 46.96
N LYS A 490 21.11 8.27 45.82
CA LYS A 490 20.72 7.85 44.47
C LYS A 490 21.96 7.55 43.63
N THR A 491 21.88 6.53 42.78
CA THR A 491 22.90 6.24 41.77
C THR A 491 22.64 7.12 40.54
N ILE A 492 23.68 7.81 40.05
CA ILE A 492 23.61 8.58 38.79
C ILE A 492 24.56 7.98 37.77
N GLU A 493 24.05 7.64 36.60
CA GLU A 493 24.81 7.00 35.52
C GLU A 493 24.67 7.77 34.21
N CYS A 494 25.77 8.33 33.70
CA CYS A 494 25.84 8.88 32.35
C CYS A 494 25.83 7.75 31.31
N LYS A 495 24.91 7.81 30.34
CA LYS A 495 24.86 6.89 29.20
C LYS A 495 25.34 7.60 27.94
N THR A 496 26.54 7.25 27.48
CA THR A 496 27.25 7.93 26.39
C THR A 496 27.30 7.13 25.09
N ASP A 497 27.16 5.81 25.18
CA ASP A 497 27.42 4.89 24.07
C ASP A 497 26.14 4.36 23.42
N LEU A 498 25.05 5.12 23.48
CA LEU A 498 23.74 4.74 22.95
C LEU A 498 23.39 5.57 21.71
N ASN A 499 22.85 4.91 20.69
CA ASN A 499 22.22 5.61 19.58
C ASN A 499 20.85 6.21 20.00
N GLU A 500 20.24 7.02 19.13
CA GLU A 500 18.98 7.72 19.43
C GLU A 500 17.82 6.75 19.77
N LEU A 501 17.70 5.62 19.08
CA LEU A 501 16.64 4.63 19.34
C LEU A 501 16.87 3.86 20.65
N GLN A 502 18.11 3.46 20.92
CA GLN A 502 18.50 2.84 22.19
C GLN A 502 18.26 3.79 23.37
N THR A 503 18.56 5.08 23.18
CA THR A 503 18.31 6.13 24.16
C THR A 503 16.81 6.28 24.42
N LEU A 504 15.99 6.39 23.36
CA LEU A 504 14.54 6.48 23.49
C LEU A 504 13.95 5.26 24.21
N TYR A 505 14.36 4.06 23.81
CA TYR A 505 13.94 2.83 24.46
C TYR A 505 14.28 2.83 25.95
N MET A 506 15.49 3.23 26.31
CA MET A 506 15.93 3.26 27.71
C MET A 506 15.15 4.31 28.53
N MET A 507 14.87 5.49 27.96
CA MET A 507 13.98 6.49 28.59
C MET A 507 12.56 5.94 28.80
N MET A 508 12.01 5.18 27.85
CA MET A 508 10.68 4.55 27.97
C MET A 508 10.59 3.53 29.11
N GLN A 509 11.70 2.89 29.47
CA GLN A 509 11.75 1.91 30.55
C GLN A 509 11.87 2.56 31.94
N CYS A 510 12.28 3.82 32.03
CA CYS A 510 12.42 4.53 33.31
C CYS A 510 11.05 4.98 33.82
N ARG A 511 10.34 4.14 34.56
CA ARG A 511 8.97 4.40 35.02
C ARG A 511 8.88 5.14 36.35
N GLY A 512 10.00 5.33 37.06
CA GLY A 512 10.05 6.03 38.35
C GLY A 512 9.97 7.56 38.24
N GLY A 513 10.48 8.15 37.15
CA GLY A 513 10.42 9.59 36.94
C GLY A 513 11.29 10.10 35.79
N ALA A 514 11.23 11.41 35.54
CA ALA A 514 12.02 12.05 34.49
C ALA A 514 12.34 13.52 34.78
N ILE A 515 13.53 13.96 34.36
CA ILE A 515 13.95 15.37 34.29
C ILE A 515 14.21 15.70 32.82
N LEU A 516 13.46 16.64 32.27
CA LEU A 516 13.48 16.94 30.84
C LEU A 516 14.33 18.17 30.56
N SER A 517 14.90 18.22 29.35
CA SER A 517 15.37 19.46 28.76
C SER A 517 14.29 20.07 27.87
N SER A 518 14.61 21.21 27.28
CA SER A 518 13.83 21.93 26.27
C SER A 518 13.75 21.20 24.91
N SER A 519 13.49 19.89 24.93
CA SER A 519 13.55 18.99 23.77
C SER A 519 12.30 18.13 23.67
N THR A 520 11.73 18.04 22.46
CA THR A 520 10.62 17.13 22.17
C THR A 520 11.01 15.67 22.34
N PHE A 521 12.30 15.35 22.16
CA PHE A 521 12.81 13.99 22.34
C PHE A 521 12.65 13.49 23.79
N SER A 522 13.00 14.32 24.79
CA SER A 522 12.79 13.98 26.20
C SER A 522 11.32 13.96 26.59
N ALA A 523 10.51 14.86 26.02
CA ALA A 523 9.07 14.85 26.24
C ALA A 523 8.42 13.53 25.77
N TRP A 524 8.83 13.00 24.61
CA TRP A 524 8.37 11.70 24.14
C TRP A 524 8.86 10.54 25.01
N GLY A 525 10.13 10.57 25.44
CA GLY A 525 10.64 9.58 26.42
C GLY A 525 9.79 9.54 27.69
N ALA A 526 9.39 10.72 28.20
CA ALA A 526 8.54 10.81 29.38
C ALA A 526 7.10 10.33 29.11
N LEU A 527 6.48 10.74 28.00
CA LEU A 527 5.13 10.33 27.63
C LEU A 527 4.98 8.81 27.47
N LEU A 528 5.99 8.16 26.89
CA LEU A 528 5.95 6.73 26.56
C LEU A 528 6.39 5.82 27.73
N GLY A 529 6.97 6.39 28.78
CA GLY A 529 7.51 5.65 29.94
C GLY A 529 6.92 6.14 31.26
N PRO A 530 7.60 7.06 31.97
CA PRO A 530 7.16 7.52 33.30
C PRO A 530 5.72 8.03 33.30
N ASN A 531 5.23 8.64 32.21
CA ASN A 531 3.86 9.15 32.17
C ASN A 531 2.78 8.08 32.43
N GLU A 532 3.06 6.80 32.17
CA GLU A 532 2.15 5.68 32.45
C GLU A 532 2.12 5.24 33.91
N ASN A 533 3.13 5.61 34.71
CA ASN A 533 3.13 5.40 36.14
C ASN A 533 2.61 6.66 36.85
N LEU A 534 1.43 6.56 37.46
CA LEU A 534 0.79 7.69 38.13
C LEU A 534 1.59 8.23 39.31
N GLU A 535 2.43 7.39 39.92
CA GLU A 535 3.32 7.75 41.03
C GLU A 535 4.65 8.37 40.55
N SER A 536 4.91 8.40 39.24
CA SER A 536 6.16 8.95 38.71
C SER A 536 6.18 10.47 38.83
N VAL A 537 7.35 11.03 39.12
CA VAL A 537 7.58 12.48 39.11
C VAL A 537 8.26 12.88 37.80
N ILE A 538 7.65 13.79 37.04
CA ILE A 538 8.17 14.27 35.75
C ILE A 538 8.35 15.78 35.84
N ILE A 539 9.58 16.25 35.66
CA ILE A 539 9.98 17.66 35.82
C ILE A 539 10.41 18.21 34.46
N TYR A 540 9.90 19.40 34.11
CA TYR A 540 10.23 20.08 32.87
C TYR A 540 10.52 21.57 33.12
N PRO A 541 11.32 22.22 32.25
CA PRO A 541 11.65 23.64 32.43
C PRO A 541 10.44 24.52 32.13
N ASN A 542 10.08 25.39 33.07
CA ASN A 542 8.98 26.35 32.94
C ASN A 542 9.32 27.48 31.95
N GLU A 543 10.60 27.82 31.85
CA GLU A 543 11.12 28.85 30.95
C GLU A 543 12.06 28.25 29.89
N MET A 544 12.00 28.83 28.69
CA MET A 544 12.79 28.40 27.55
C MET A 544 13.75 29.52 27.15
N PRO A 545 15.08 29.31 27.13
CA PRO A 545 16.04 30.37 26.86
C PRO A 545 15.87 31.06 25.49
N HIS A 546 15.23 30.39 24.53
CA HIS A 546 14.97 30.91 23.18
C HIS A 546 13.64 31.63 23.02
N PHE A 547 12.82 31.68 24.06
CA PHE A 547 11.56 32.39 24.13
C PHE A 547 11.70 33.54 25.12
N SER A 548 12.28 34.66 24.66
CA SER A 548 12.59 35.86 25.45
C SER A 548 11.46 36.26 26.41
N GLY A 549 11.56 35.84 27.68
CA GLY A 549 10.62 36.20 28.75
C GLY A 549 9.20 35.62 28.62
N SER A 550 8.97 34.55 27.85
CA SER A 550 7.64 33.92 27.74
C SER A 550 7.65 32.48 28.27
N MET A 551 6.56 32.09 28.93
CA MET A 551 6.34 30.72 29.44
C MET A 551 6.59 29.70 28.34
N ASN A 552 7.11 28.53 28.71
CA ASN A 552 7.30 27.39 27.83
C ASN A 552 6.05 27.15 26.97
N PRO A 553 6.14 27.30 25.63
CA PRO A 553 4.97 27.22 24.78
C PRO A 553 4.52 25.77 24.53
N MET A 554 5.30 24.78 24.95
CA MET A 554 4.88 23.37 24.97
C MET A 554 3.88 23.16 26.10
N SER A 555 2.75 22.53 25.78
CA SER A 555 1.72 22.20 26.76
C SER A 555 1.89 20.76 27.21
N PHE A 556 2.24 20.55 28.48
CA PHE A 556 2.43 19.24 29.09
C PHE A 556 1.20 18.76 29.87
N PRO A 557 1.11 17.46 30.20
CA PRO A 557 0.08 16.94 31.09
C PRO A 557 0.09 17.64 32.46
N ASP A 558 -1.10 17.87 33.03
CA ASP A 558 -1.27 18.69 34.25
C ASP A 558 -0.52 18.15 35.48
N ARG A 559 -0.21 16.84 35.49
CA ARG A 559 0.52 16.19 36.58
C ARG A 559 2.04 16.43 36.55
N TRP A 560 2.58 16.97 35.45
CA TRP A 560 4.00 17.23 35.33
C TRP A 560 4.37 18.50 36.11
N VAL A 561 5.56 18.53 36.68
CA VAL A 561 6.03 19.63 37.52
C VAL A 561 6.86 20.59 36.67
N ALA A 562 6.41 21.84 36.56
CA ALA A 562 7.17 22.92 35.95
C ALA A 562 8.19 23.48 36.96
N MET A 563 9.43 23.69 36.53
CA MET A 563 10.49 24.28 37.35
C MET A 563 11.26 25.39 36.64
#